data_AF-A0A3A5WBS2-F1
#
_entry.id   AF-A0A3A5WBS2-F1
#
_cell.length_a   1.000
_cell.length_b   1.000
_cell.length_c   1.000
_cell.angle_alpha   90.00
_cell.angle_beta   90.00
_cell.angle_gamma   90.00
#
_symmetry.space_group_name_H-M   'P 1'
#
loop_
_entity.id
_entity.type
_entity.pdbx_description
1 polymer ?
#
loop_
_entity_poly.entity_id
_entity_poly.type
_entity_poly.pdbx_seq_one_letter_code
_entity_poly.pdbx_strand_id
1 'polypeptide(L)' 'HGGKRHGGKRHDSTTEGVVLTVDSNTGRLTIEGVTVAKSDNREEAVPVHASNVVITRLDESDKLRMQKLTENRS' A
#
# COMPACT_ATOMS: atom_id res chain seq x y z
N HIS A 1 -31.90 -5.82 19.72
CA HIS A 1 -31.22 -4.51 19.71
C HIS A 1 -30.04 -4.54 18.74
N GLY A 2 -30.28 -4.19 17.46
CA GLY A 2 -29.22 -4.09 16.45
C GLY A 2 -28.70 -2.66 16.41
N GLY A 3 -27.46 -2.44 16.88
CA GLY A 3 -26.82 -1.13 16.87
C GLY A 3 -26.78 -0.56 15.46
N LYS A 4 -27.28 0.68 15.32
CA LYS A 4 -27.21 1.43 14.06
C LYS A 4 -25.74 1.50 13.65
N ARG A 5 -25.38 0.79 12.58
CA ARG A 5 -24.05 0.93 11.96
C ARG A 5 -24.01 2.35 11.42
N HIS A 6 -23.30 3.23 12.09
CA HIS A 6 -22.97 4.56 11.58
C HIS A 6 -22.12 4.35 10.34
N GLY A 7 -22.78 4.26 9.17
CA GLY A 7 -22.15 4.32 7.87
C GLY A 7 -21.62 5.73 7.67
N GLY A 8 -20.50 6.04 8.30
CA GLY A 8 -19.77 7.28 8.04
C GLY A 8 -19.44 7.37 6.55
N LYS A 9 -19.51 8.60 6.01
CA LYS A 9 -19.14 8.92 4.63
C LYS A 9 -17.74 8.33 4.37
N ARG A 10 -17.66 7.32 3.50
CA ARG A 10 -16.37 6.77 3.06
C ARG A 10 -15.69 7.90 2.29
N HIS A 11 -14.63 8.45 2.86
CA HIS A 11 -13.88 9.50 2.21
C HIS A 11 -13.25 8.89 0.95
N ASP A 12 -13.50 9.53 -0.20
CA ASP A 12 -12.92 9.20 -1.50
C ASP A 12 -11.46 9.72 -1.56
N SER A 13 -10.67 9.40 -0.54
CA SER A 13 -9.25 9.69 -0.52
C SER A 13 -8.52 8.44 -0.93
N THR A 14 -8.31 8.28 -2.23
CA THR A 14 -7.27 7.40 -2.75
C THR A 14 -5.96 7.79 -2.06
N THR A 15 -5.43 6.92 -1.21
CA THR A 15 -4.15 7.15 -0.53
C THR A 15 -3.03 6.66 -1.44
N GLU A 16 -2.18 7.58 -1.89
CA GLU A 16 -0.95 7.28 -2.62
C GLU A 16 0.25 7.46 -1.68
N GLY A 17 1.28 6.64 -1.85
CA GLY A 17 2.48 6.71 -1.03
C GLY A 17 3.59 5.81 -1.56
N VAL A 18 4.81 6.05 -1.07
CA VAL A 18 5.97 5.22 -1.41
C VAL A 18 5.90 3.91 -0.62
N VAL A 19 6.25 2.80 -1.27
CA VAL A 19 6.36 1.50 -0.61
C VAL A 19 7.63 1.48 0.24
N LEU A 20 7.49 1.32 1.55
CA LEU A 20 8.60 1.31 2.51
C LEU A 20 9.17 -0.10 2.69
N THR A 21 8.30 -1.10 2.85
CA THR A 21 8.71 -2.49 3.03
C THR A 21 7.81 -3.44 2.27
N VAL A 22 8.41 -4.55 1.84
CA VAL A 22 7.74 -5.66 1.15
C VAL A 22 8.02 -6.93 1.94
N ASP A 23 6.97 -7.57 2.47
CA ASP A 23 7.06 -8.91 3.05
C ASP A 23 6.58 -9.93 2.02
N SER A 24 7.54 -10.61 1.39
CA SER A 24 7.28 -11.63 0.37
C SER A 24 6.66 -12.91 0.93
N ASN A 25 6.79 -13.18 2.24
CA ASN A 25 6.19 -14.38 2.85
C ASN A 25 4.68 -14.22 2.99
N THR A 26 4.22 -13.02 3.34
CA THR A 26 2.79 -12.74 3.57
C THR A 26 2.11 -11.98 2.43
N GLY A 27 2.89 -11.53 1.43
CA GLY A 27 2.37 -10.75 0.30
C GLY A 27 1.88 -9.37 0.70
N ARG A 28 2.44 -8.79 1.78
CA ARG A 28 2.01 -7.52 2.37
C ARG A 28 3.04 -6.43 2.17
N LEU A 29 2.52 -5.21 2.04
CA LEU A 29 3.27 -3.99 1.81
C LEU A 29 3.00 -3.00 2.95
N THR A 30 4.05 -2.28 3.35
CA THR A 30 3.90 -1.07 4.15
C THR A 30 4.06 0.13 3.25
N ILE A 31 3.09 1.04 3.25
CA ILE A 31 3.05 2.21 2.40
C ILE A 31 3.07 3.47 3.28
N GLU A 32 3.87 4.44 2.90
CA GLU A 32 3.92 5.74 3.58
C GLU A 32 2.54 6.42 3.58
N GLY A 33 2.13 6.99 4.72
CA GLY A 33 0.83 7.63 4.89
C GLY A 33 -0.35 6.67 5.09
N VAL A 34 -0.14 5.35 4.94
CA VAL A 34 -1.13 4.33 5.29
C VAL A 34 -0.92 3.90 6.74
N THR A 35 -1.32 4.77 7.68
CA THR A 35 -1.18 4.57 9.12
C THR A 35 -2.53 4.60 9.83
N VAL A 36 -2.58 3.96 10.99
CA VAL A 36 -3.71 4.05 11.92
C VAL A 36 -3.21 4.60 13.24
N ALA A 37 -3.91 5.63 13.74
CA ALA A 37 -3.69 6.15 15.07
C ALA A 37 -4.22 5.17 16.12
N LYS A 38 -3.32 4.70 16.98
CA LYS A 38 -3.68 3.89 18.15
C LYS A 38 -4.11 4.80 19.31
N SER A 39 -4.76 4.21 20.33
CA SER A 39 -5.24 4.92 21.52
C SER A 39 -4.12 5.59 22.33
N ASP A 40 -2.87 5.21 22.09
CA ASP A 40 -1.67 5.77 22.69
C ASP A 40 -1.06 6.92 21.84
N ASN A 41 -1.82 7.45 20.87
CA ASN A 41 -1.41 8.48 19.91
C ASN A 41 -0.19 8.10 19.05
N ARG A 42 0.16 6.81 18.97
CA ARG A 42 1.18 6.34 18.04
C ARG A 42 0.56 6.02 16.69
N GLU A 43 1.27 6.39 15.63
CA GLU A 43 0.95 5.95 14.28
C GLU A 43 1.64 4.63 14.02
N GLU A 44 0.85 3.61 13.68
CA GLU A 44 1.38 2.34 13.21
C GLU A 44 1.02 2.14 11.75
N ALA A 45 1.99 1.65 10.98
CA ALA A 45 1.80 1.26 9.60
C ALA A 45 0.76 0.14 9.49
N VAL A 46 -0.20 0.31 8.57
CA VAL A 46 -1.16 -0.75 8.25
C VAL A 46 -0.64 -1.56 7.07
N PRO A 47 -0.39 -2.87 7.25
CA PRO A 47 0.04 -3.72 6.15
C PRO A 47 -1.12 -3.95 5.17
N VAL A 48 -0.88 -3.70 3.88
CA VAL A 48 -1.86 -3.87 2.80
C VAL A 48 -1.44 -5.03 1.91
N HIS A 49 -2.39 -5.87 1.50
CA HIS A 49 -2.09 -6.97 0.58
C HIS A 49 -1.79 -6.43 -0.83
N ALA A 50 -0.76 -6.97 -1.49
CA ALA A 50 -0.30 -6.50 -2.79
C ALA A 50 -1.36 -6.58 -3.91
N SER A 51 -2.40 -7.43 -3.76
CA SER A 51 -3.51 -7.49 -4.73
C SER A 51 -4.47 -6.30 -4.67
N ASN A 52 -4.42 -5.50 -3.60
CA ASN A 52 -5.36 -4.40 -3.36
C ASN A 52 -4.75 -3.03 -3.69
N VAL A 53 -3.60 -3.02 -4.37
CA VAL A 53 -2.88 -1.80 -4.74
C VAL A 53 -2.62 -1.78 -6.24
N VAL A 54 -2.40 -0.59 -6.77
CA VAL A 54 -1.99 -0.36 -8.15
C VAL A 54 -0.67 0.38 -8.18
N ILE A 55 0.25 -0.05 -9.04
CA ILE A 55 1.55 0.62 -9.22
C ILE A 55 1.35 1.82 -10.14
N THR A 56 1.58 3.03 -9.62
CA THR A 56 1.47 4.29 -10.38
C THR A 56 2.82 4.74 -10.96
N ARG A 57 3.92 4.44 -10.28
CA ARG A 57 5.30 4.75 -10.70
C ARG A 57 6.24 3.62 -10.30
N LEU A 58 7.27 3.41 -11.10
CA LEU A 58 8.35 2.48 -10.82
C LEU A 58 9.60 3.26 -10.42
N ASP A 59 10.34 2.75 -9.44
CA ASP A 59 11.73 3.13 -9.27
C ASP A 59 12.54 2.53 -10.43
N GLU A 60 13.54 3.22 -10.96
CA GLU A 60 14.35 2.77 -12.11
C GLU A 60 15.83 2.56 -11.72
N SER A 61 16.15 2.65 -10.43
CA SER A 61 17.52 2.54 -9.93
C SER A 61 18.18 1.18 -10.21
N ASP A 62 17.40 0.09 -10.25
CA ASP A 62 17.89 -1.27 -10.49
C ASP A 62 17.88 -1.63 -11.99
N LYS A 63 19.08 -1.67 -12.57
CA LYS A 63 19.31 -2.02 -13.98
C LYS A 63 18.81 -3.43 -14.35
N LEU A 64 18.96 -4.42 -13.47
CA LEU A 64 18.55 -5.81 -13.76
C LEU A 64 17.04 -5.90 -13.83
N ARG A 65 16.34 -5.18 -12.94
CA ARG A 65 14.87 -5.09 -12.96
C ARG A 65 14.37 -4.42 -14.23
N MET A 66 15.00 -3.32 -14.63
CA MET A 66 14.62 -2.60 -15.86
C MET A 66 14.85 -3.46 -17.11
N GLN A 67 15.98 -4.15 -17.21
CA GLN A 67 16.26 -5.08 -18.32
C GLN A 67 15.16 -6.14 -18.47
N LYS A 68 14.82 -6.83 -17.38
CA LYS A 68 13.76 -7.87 -17.38
C LYS A 68 12.38 -7.33 -17.75
N LEU A 69 12.05 -6.10 -17.33
CA LEU A 69 10.78 -5.46 -17.68
C LEU A 69 10.71 -5.06 -19.17
N THR A 70 11.85 -4.74 -19.78
CA THR A 70 11.92 -4.31 -21.19
C THR A 70 12.15 -5.45 -22.19
N GLU A 71 12.76 -6.56 -21.76
CA GLU A 71 13.17 -7.68 -22.62
C GLU A 71 12.02 -8.26 -23.46
N ASN A 72 10.84 -8.44 -22.88
CA ASN A 72 9.70 -9.05 -23.56
C ASN A 72 8.89 -8.08 -24.43
N ARG A 73 9.39 -6.85 -24.65
CA ARG A 73 8.66 -5.81 -25.41
C ARG A 73 9.08 -5.71 -26.89
N SER A 74 10.04 -6.51 -27.33
CA SER A 74 10.54 -6.58 -28.71
C SER A 74 10.09 -7.86 -29.40
#